data_AF-A0A517R2L5-F1
#
_entry.id   AF-A0A517R2L5-F1
#
_cell.length_a   1.000
_cell.length_b   1.000
_cell.length_c   1.000
_cell.angle_alpha   90.00
_cell.angle_beta   90.00
_cell.angle_gamma   90.00
#
_symmetry.space_group_name_H-M   'P 1'
#
loop_
_entity.id
_entity.type
_entity.pdbx_description
1 polymer ?
#
loop_
_entity_poly.entity_id
_entity_poly.type
_entity_poly.pdbx_seq_one_letter_code
_entity_poly.pdbx_strand_id
1 'polypeptide(L)'
;MKAELVLLKVVLFVSAITVISADQAEAQFWKKLEKNITGFLEDPAGTVKAEAKRAEKQLLDSRDKLVKEGEKVSERLAKLEQDIHNLSPSGVSEELWGEAGRIAYVSAAATMRTRSPHGKPLDFWTKAILHGRFGGLVERVRIHWDVSPLDKWVASNIGIDLSGTDTVAQTYGYDIYIDFKEGERPREEVISLLAHEMMHTAQFVKYDSSFSNFGYHYFKEFKKANQKYENNKLEKEAFEVEREFDDYIPVALDANGGSTHDFYFNKDIKQNDNLLYEVAKHGDKVTIVPIVKKKKAFDANGGHSIYMGNNQLPNDNILWKLEPHGNYVSIISAIKRDGTTTVAWDANGGREAPYLNEYKLPNDNLLWDIYSNGESAVIIPKVGHNPE
;
A
#
# COMPACT_ATOMS: atom_id res chain seq x y z
N MET A 1 -35.06 2.05 -9.07
CA MET A 1 -33.98 1.52 -8.19
C MET A 1 -33.44 0.14 -8.57
N LYS A 2 -34.17 -0.98 -8.46
CA LYS A 2 -33.58 -2.33 -8.75
C LYS A 2 -33.18 -2.56 -10.22
N ALA A 3 -33.87 -1.93 -11.18
CA ALA A 3 -33.54 -2.05 -12.61
C ALA A 3 -32.35 -1.16 -13.05
N GLU A 4 -32.17 0.00 -12.41
CA GLU A 4 -31.07 0.95 -12.70
C GLU A 4 -29.74 0.45 -12.14
N LEU A 5 -29.75 -0.19 -10.97
CA LEU A 5 -28.55 -0.81 -10.37
C LEU A 5 -28.04 -2.02 -11.19
N VAL A 6 -28.95 -2.71 -11.89
CA VAL A 6 -28.60 -3.80 -12.83
C VAL A 6 -28.02 -3.22 -14.12
N LEU A 7 -28.54 -2.09 -14.60
CA LEU A 7 -28.07 -1.41 -15.81
C LEU A 7 -26.63 -0.88 -15.63
N LEU A 8 -26.34 -0.31 -14.47
CA LEU A 8 -25.04 0.27 -14.09
C LEU A 8 -23.94 -0.80 -13.92
N LYS A 9 -24.27 -1.93 -13.28
CA LYS A 9 -23.39 -3.10 -13.20
C LYS A 9 -23.03 -3.64 -14.58
N VAL A 10 -23.96 -3.60 -15.54
CA VAL A 10 -23.72 -4.03 -16.92
C VAL A 10 -22.85 -3.02 -17.68
N VAL A 11 -22.99 -1.71 -17.46
CA VAL A 11 -22.12 -0.70 -18.08
C VAL A 11 -20.67 -0.81 -17.58
N LEU A 12 -20.48 -0.97 -16.27
CA LEU A 12 -19.17 -1.12 -15.64
C LEU A 12 -18.48 -2.44 -16.01
N PHE A 13 -19.24 -3.53 -16.13
CA PHE A 13 -18.74 -4.82 -16.61
C PHE A 13 -18.32 -4.74 -18.07
N VAL A 14 -19.06 -4.02 -18.93
CA VAL A 14 -18.70 -3.92 -20.34
C VAL A 14 -17.51 -2.98 -20.56
N SER A 15 -17.41 -1.82 -19.91
CA SER A 15 -16.23 -0.93 -20.06
C SER A 15 -14.91 -1.56 -19.55
N ALA A 16 -14.98 -2.36 -18.48
CA ALA A 16 -13.83 -3.14 -18.01
C ALA A 16 -13.50 -4.30 -18.97
N ILE A 17 -14.51 -4.93 -19.58
CA ILE A 17 -14.32 -5.93 -20.63
C ILE A 17 -13.76 -5.28 -21.90
N THR A 18 -14.15 -4.09 -22.33
CA THR A 18 -13.63 -3.53 -23.60
C THR A 18 -12.12 -3.27 -23.55
N VAL A 19 -11.58 -2.90 -22.38
CA VAL A 19 -10.14 -2.67 -22.18
C VAL A 19 -9.38 -3.98 -21.92
N ILE A 20 -9.91 -4.88 -21.08
CA ILE A 20 -9.25 -6.15 -20.74
C ILE A 20 -9.40 -7.18 -21.88
N SER A 21 -10.53 -7.18 -22.58
CA SER A 21 -10.79 -8.10 -23.71
C SER A 21 -10.11 -7.69 -25.00
N ALA A 22 -9.71 -6.42 -25.21
CA ALA A 22 -8.88 -6.07 -26.36
C ALA A 22 -7.51 -6.75 -26.25
N ASP A 23 -6.83 -6.60 -25.11
CA ASP A 23 -5.51 -7.20 -24.88
C ASP A 23 -5.57 -8.73 -24.69
N GLN A 24 -6.59 -9.24 -23.98
CA GLN A 24 -6.75 -10.69 -23.81
C GLN A 24 -7.29 -11.39 -25.06
N ALA A 25 -8.18 -10.77 -25.84
CA ALA A 25 -8.64 -11.36 -27.10
C ALA A 25 -7.56 -11.27 -28.17
N GLU A 26 -6.72 -10.23 -28.18
CA GLU A 26 -5.54 -10.16 -29.03
C GLU A 26 -4.51 -11.23 -28.64
N ALA A 27 -4.18 -11.38 -27.35
CA ALA A 27 -3.26 -12.43 -26.89
C ALA A 27 -3.80 -13.86 -27.09
N GLN A 28 -5.11 -14.08 -26.89
CA GLN A 28 -5.76 -15.36 -27.19
C GLN A 28 -5.87 -15.61 -28.70
N PHE A 29 -6.07 -14.56 -29.50
CA PHE A 29 -6.05 -14.62 -30.96
C PHE A 29 -4.66 -15.05 -31.45
N TRP A 30 -3.59 -14.41 -30.99
CA TRP A 30 -2.22 -14.77 -31.37
C TRP A 30 -1.87 -16.19 -30.93
N LYS A 31 -2.21 -16.62 -29.70
CA LYS A 31 -1.98 -18.01 -29.24
C LYS A 31 -2.78 -19.06 -30.02
N LYS A 32 -4.03 -18.75 -30.38
CA LYS A 32 -4.89 -19.67 -31.14
C LYS A 32 -4.46 -19.74 -32.62
N LEU A 33 -4.00 -18.62 -33.17
CA LEU A 33 -3.41 -18.54 -34.50
C LEU A 33 -2.08 -19.34 -34.56
N GLU A 34 -1.20 -19.18 -33.58
CA GLU A 34 0.06 -19.94 -33.45
C GLU A 34 -0.19 -21.46 -33.40
N LYS A 35 -1.15 -21.90 -32.59
CA LYS A 35 -1.54 -23.32 -32.46
C LYS A 35 -2.14 -23.89 -33.75
N ASN A 36 -2.90 -23.08 -34.49
CA ASN A 36 -3.48 -23.48 -35.76
C ASN A 36 -2.44 -23.50 -36.88
N ILE A 37 -1.46 -22.60 -36.86
CA ILE A 37 -0.32 -22.58 -37.80
C ILE A 37 0.61 -23.78 -37.56
N THR A 38 0.81 -24.20 -36.31
CA THR A 38 1.64 -25.39 -36.00
C THR A 38 0.97 -26.71 -36.39
N GLY A 39 -0.36 -26.82 -36.29
CA GLY A 39 -1.11 -27.96 -36.84
C GLY A 39 -1.21 -27.98 -38.38
N PHE A 40 -0.86 -26.87 -39.04
CA PHE A 40 -0.96 -26.66 -40.49
C PHE A 40 0.13 -27.39 -41.29
N LEU A 41 1.16 -27.92 -40.63
CA LEU A 41 2.30 -28.56 -41.26
C LEU A 41 2.11 -30.07 -41.52
N GLU A 42 0.97 -30.68 -41.17
CA GLU A 42 0.82 -32.15 -41.19
C GLU A 42 -0.33 -32.75 -42.05
N ASP A 43 -1.18 -31.98 -42.77
CA ASP A 43 -2.21 -32.61 -43.64
C ASP A 43 -2.71 -31.72 -44.81
N PRO A 44 -2.43 -32.07 -46.09
CA PRO A 44 -2.93 -31.34 -47.24
C PRO A 44 -4.08 -32.08 -47.95
N ALA A 45 -5.30 -31.52 -47.82
CA ALA A 45 -6.26 -31.26 -48.91
C ALA A 45 -7.73 -31.51 -48.51
N GLY A 46 -8.48 -30.43 -48.33
CA GLY A 46 -9.95 -30.42 -48.25
C GLY A 46 -10.51 -29.93 -46.92
N THR A 47 -10.05 -30.50 -45.81
CA THR A 47 -10.52 -30.20 -44.44
C THR A 47 -10.13 -28.78 -43.99
N VAL A 48 -8.92 -28.35 -44.34
CA VAL A 48 -8.35 -27.04 -43.99
C VAL A 48 -9.16 -25.87 -44.52
N LYS A 49 -9.71 -25.98 -45.75
CA LYS A 49 -10.49 -24.88 -46.35
C LYS A 49 -11.86 -24.74 -45.67
N ALA A 50 -12.44 -25.85 -45.22
CA ALA A 50 -13.72 -25.83 -44.50
C ALA A 50 -13.54 -25.32 -43.06
N GLU A 51 -12.47 -25.72 -42.38
CA GLU A 51 -12.16 -25.25 -41.03
C GLU A 51 -11.73 -23.77 -41.00
N ALA A 52 -10.92 -23.32 -41.96
CA ALA A 52 -10.57 -21.91 -42.11
C ALA A 52 -11.82 -21.04 -42.33
N LYS A 53 -12.74 -21.49 -43.20
CA LYS A 53 -14.00 -20.78 -43.46
C LYS A 53 -14.95 -20.78 -42.25
N ARG A 54 -14.90 -21.83 -41.42
CA ARG A 54 -15.65 -21.90 -40.16
C ARG A 54 -15.06 -20.99 -39.09
N ALA A 55 -13.73 -20.91 -38.99
CA ALA A 55 -13.03 -20.01 -38.07
C ALA A 55 -13.22 -18.54 -38.46
N GLU A 56 -13.17 -18.22 -39.76
CA GLU A 56 -13.45 -16.89 -40.30
C GLU A 56 -14.89 -16.44 -39.97
N LYS A 57 -15.88 -17.32 -40.16
CA LYS A 57 -17.26 -17.04 -39.77
C LYS A 57 -17.42 -16.81 -38.27
N GLN A 58 -16.78 -17.64 -37.44
CA GLN A 58 -16.81 -17.45 -35.98
C GLN A 58 -16.17 -16.12 -35.55
N LEU A 59 -15.09 -15.70 -36.21
CA LEU A 59 -14.44 -14.41 -35.97
C LEU A 59 -15.34 -13.24 -36.37
N LEU A 60 -16.01 -13.33 -37.52
CA LEU A 60 -16.97 -12.31 -37.97
C LEU A 60 -18.17 -12.21 -37.02
N ASP A 61 -18.74 -13.35 -36.60
CA ASP A 61 -19.85 -13.38 -35.65
C ASP A 61 -19.44 -12.82 -34.27
N SER A 62 -18.23 -13.14 -33.80
CA SER A 62 -17.66 -12.56 -32.55
C SER A 62 -17.40 -11.07 -32.67
N ARG A 63 -16.84 -10.61 -33.80
CA ARG A 63 -16.61 -9.18 -34.07
C ARG A 63 -17.93 -8.41 -34.08
N ASP A 64 -18.93 -8.90 -34.79
CA ASP A 64 -20.23 -8.23 -34.92
C ASP A 64 -21.00 -8.21 -33.58
N LYS A 65 -20.82 -9.24 -32.74
CA LYS A 65 -21.32 -9.25 -31.36
C LYS A 65 -20.62 -8.18 -30.50
N LEU A 66 -19.30 -8.09 -30.57
CA LEU A 66 -18.52 -7.08 -29.84
C LEU A 66 -18.85 -5.65 -30.31
N VAL A 67 -19.06 -5.44 -31.62
CA VAL A 67 -19.50 -4.16 -32.18
C VAL A 67 -20.88 -3.78 -31.64
N LYS A 68 -21.86 -4.69 -31.65
CA LYS A 68 -23.20 -4.43 -31.09
C LYS A 68 -23.19 -4.18 -29.58
N GLU A 69 -22.31 -4.85 -28.85
CA GLU A 69 -22.10 -4.60 -27.42
C GLU A 69 -21.45 -3.21 -27.21
N GLY A 70 -20.47 -2.85 -28.03
CA GLY A 70 -19.85 -1.51 -28.05
C GLY A 70 -20.84 -0.39 -28.39
N GLU A 71 -21.72 -0.59 -29.38
CA GLU A 71 -22.78 0.36 -29.74
C GLU A 71 -23.76 0.57 -28.58
N LYS A 72 -24.22 -0.50 -27.92
CA LYS A 72 -25.08 -0.40 -26.74
C LYS A 72 -24.41 0.31 -25.55
N VAL A 73 -23.11 0.14 -25.40
CA VAL A 73 -22.33 0.86 -24.37
C VAL A 73 -22.22 2.33 -24.74
N SER A 74 -21.95 2.64 -26.01
CA SER A 74 -21.89 4.01 -26.52
C SER A 74 -23.23 4.73 -26.34
N GLU A 75 -24.36 4.08 -26.62
CA GLU A 75 -25.71 4.65 -26.38
C GLU A 75 -25.97 4.90 -24.90
N ARG A 76 -25.52 3.99 -24.02
CA ARG A 76 -25.67 4.16 -22.57
C ARG A 76 -24.75 5.24 -22.01
N LEU A 77 -23.54 5.38 -22.54
CA LEU A 77 -22.61 6.46 -22.21
C LEU A 77 -23.17 7.80 -22.66
N ALA A 78 -23.69 7.90 -23.88
CA ALA A 78 -24.34 9.11 -24.38
C ALA A 78 -25.55 9.51 -23.52
N LYS A 79 -26.34 8.53 -23.07
CA LYS A 79 -27.45 8.77 -22.13
C LYS A 79 -26.95 9.23 -20.76
N LEU A 80 -25.90 8.62 -20.22
CA LEU A 80 -25.31 9.01 -18.94
C LEU A 80 -24.72 10.43 -19.02
N GLU A 81 -24.05 10.77 -20.11
CA GLU A 81 -23.56 12.12 -20.39
C GLU A 81 -24.70 13.13 -20.47
N GLN A 82 -25.83 12.75 -21.07
CA GLN A 82 -27.04 13.59 -21.14
C GLN A 82 -27.70 13.77 -19.76
N ASP A 83 -27.75 12.71 -18.95
CA ASP A 83 -28.25 12.77 -17.57
C ASP A 83 -27.32 13.62 -16.69
N ILE A 84 -26.01 13.54 -16.93
CA ILE A 84 -24.95 14.36 -16.30
C ILE A 84 -25.07 15.83 -16.69
N HIS A 85 -25.34 16.13 -17.96
CA HIS A 85 -25.45 17.49 -18.50
C HIS A 85 -26.61 18.30 -17.86
N ASN A 86 -27.61 17.62 -17.27
CA ASN A 86 -28.79 18.26 -16.70
C ASN A 86 -28.71 18.47 -15.18
N LEU A 87 -27.55 18.26 -14.58
CA LEU A 87 -27.35 18.33 -13.13
C LEU A 87 -26.87 19.72 -12.68
N SER A 88 -27.79 20.49 -12.11
CA SER A 88 -27.42 21.63 -11.26
C SER A 88 -26.69 21.13 -10.00
N PRO A 89 -25.59 21.76 -9.54
CA PRO A 89 -24.70 21.21 -8.50
C PRO A 89 -25.37 20.86 -7.15
N SER A 90 -26.46 21.54 -6.81
CA SER A 90 -27.18 21.35 -5.53
C SER A 90 -28.19 20.21 -5.54
N GLY A 91 -28.62 19.71 -6.71
CA GLY A 91 -29.70 18.70 -6.82
C GLY A 91 -29.24 17.26 -7.05
N VAL A 92 -27.94 17.03 -7.21
CA VAL A 92 -27.37 15.72 -7.57
C VAL A 92 -27.29 14.80 -6.34
N SER A 93 -27.81 13.57 -6.45
CA SER A 93 -27.71 12.58 -5.37
C SER A 93 -26.27 12.14 -5.11
N GLU A 94 -26.01 11.68 -3.89
CA GLU A 94 -24.71 11.10 -3.50
C GLU A 94 -24.33 9.90 -4.38
N GLU A 95 -25.32 9.09 -4.79
CA GLU A 95 -25.11 7.95 -5.67
C GLU A 95 -24.58 8.39 -7.03
N LEU A 96 -25.13 9.46 -7.61
CA LEU A 96 -24.70 9.94 -8.92
C LEU A 96 -23.32 10.60 -8.86
N TRP A 97 -22.98 11.24 -7.73
CA TRP A 97 -21.61 11.67 -7.44
C TRP A 97 -20.62 10.50 -7.35
N GLY A 98 -21.00 9.42 -6.68
CA GLY A 98 -20.20 8.20 -6.66
C GLY A 98 -20.00 7.64 -8.07
N GLU A 99 -21.04 7.57 -8.89
CA GLU A 99 -20.91 7.09 -10.27
C GLU A 99 -20.04 7.99 -11.15
N ALA A 100 -20.10 9.31 -10.97
CA ALA A 100 -19.16 10.22 -11.61
C ALA A 100 -17.71 9.92 -11.16
N GLY A 101 -17.50 9.65 -9.86
CA GLY A 101 -16.20 9.28 -9.30
C GLY A 101 -15.59 8.01 -9.89
N ARG A 102 -16.42 7.02 -10.25
CA ARG A 102 -15.95 5.80 -10.94
C ARG A 102 -15.21 6.10 -12.23
N ILE A 103 -15.59 7.16 -12.93
CA ILE A 103 -15.07 7.54 -14.24
C ILE A 103 -13.95 8.56 -14.07
N ALA A 104 -14.20 9.60 -13.27
CA ALA A 104 -13.28 10.70 -13.06
C ALA A 104 -11.95 10.21 -12.47
N TYR A 105 -12.00 9.36 -11.42
CA TYR A 105 -10.80 8.89 -10.74
C TYR A 105 -9.93 7.98 -11.62
N VAL A 106 -10.54 7.12 -12.45
CA VAL A 106 -9.83 6.29 -13.44
C VAL A 106 -9.14 7.17 -14.48
N SER A 107 -9.83 8.19 -14.98
CA SER A 107 -9.28 9.12 -15.98
C SER A 107 -8.14 9.97 -15.41
N ALA A 108 -8.27 10.42 -14.17
CA ALA A 108 -7.24 11.13 -13.42
C ALA A 108 -5.98 10.25 -13.24
N ALA A 109 -6.15 9.00 -12.79
CA ALA A 109 -5.06 8.03 -12.65
C ALA A 109 -4.33 7.77 -13.98
N ALA A 110 -5.06 7.61 -15.09
CA ALA A 110 -4.48 7.41 -16.41
C ALA A 110 -3.69 8.65 -16.90
N THR A 111 -4.20 9.85 -16.61
CA THR A 111 -3.52 11.12 -16.93
C THR A 111 -2.21 11.24 -16.16
N MET A 112 -2.23 11.02 -14.84
CA MET A 112 -1.04 11.13 -14.00
C MET A 112 0.02 10.09 -14.36
N ARG A 113 -0.40 8.85 -14.65
CA ARG A 113 0.50 7.80 -15.14
C ARG A 113 1.17 8.16 -16.47
N THR A 114 0.48 8.90 -17.34
CA THR A 114 1.05 9.37 -18.61
C THR A 114 2.08 10.48 -18.37
N ARG A 115 1.87 11.36 -17.38
CA ARG A 115 2.81 12.43 -17.01
C ARG A 115 4.10 11.88 -16.41
N SER A 116 3.99 10.85 -15.58
CA SER A 116 5.14 10.21 -14.94
C SER A 116 4.95 8.69 -14.94
N PRO A 117 5.41 7.98 -15.98
CA PRO A 117 5.19 6.52 -16.11
C PRO A 117 6.09 5.67 -15.21
N HIS A 118 7.09 6.29 -14.56
CA HIS A 118 8.15 5.58 -13.84
C HIS A 118 8.35 6.16 -12.44
N GLY A 119 7.55 5.69 -11.48
CA GLY A 119 7.74 6.01 -10.07
C GLY A 119 8.86 5.20 -9.42
N LYS A 120 9.50 5.79 -8.41
CA LYS A 120 10.53 5.14 -7.59
C LYS A 120 9.88 4.40 -6.43
N PRO A 121 10.34 3.20 -6.04
CA PRO A 121 9.92 2.61 -4.78
C PRO A 121 10.35 3.50 -3.61
N LEU A 122 9.66 3.38 -2.47
CA LEU A 122 10.14 3.97 -1.22
C LEU A 122 11.55 3.45 -0.89
N ASP A 123 12.40 4.31 -0.33
CA ASP A 123 13.69 3.87 0.21
C ASP A 123 13.51 2.99 1.45
N PHE A 124 14.54 2.21 1.77
CA PHE A 124 14.51 1.25 2.88
C PHE A 124 14.12 1.89 4.23
N TRP A 125 14.63 3.08 4.54
CA TRP A 125 14.39 3.73 5.83
C TRP A 125 12.98 4.31 5.91
N THR A 126 12.48 4.83 4.79
CA THR A 126 11.10 5.30 4.71
C THR A 126 10.12 4.14 4.82
N LYS A 127 10.41 3.00 4.19
CA LYS A 127 9.62 1.77 4.38
C LYS A 127 9.64 1.30 5.81
N ALA A 128 10.80 1.27 6.46
CA ALA A 128 10.94 0.86 7.86
C ALA A 128 10.04 1.69 8.79
N ILE A 129 10.04 3.02 8.63
CA ILE A 129 9.22 3.93 9.44
C ILE A 129 7.72 3.70 9.23
N LEU A 130 7.30 3.47 7.98
CA LEU A 130 5.88 3.34 7.62
C LEU A 130 5.34 1.91 7.80
N HIS A 131 6.20 0.90 7.92
CA HIS A 131 5.83 -0.51 7.91
C HIS A 131 4.95 -0.91 9.10
N GLY A 132 5.23 -0.43 10.31
CA GLY A 132 4.38 -0.73 11.47
C GLY A 132 2.91 -0.38 11.23
N ARG A 133 2.64 0.77 10.58
CA ARG A 133 1.29 1.22 10.26
C ARG A 133 0.70 0.50 9.04
N PHE A 134 1.45 0.39 7.96
CA PHE A 134 0.91 -0.02 6.65
C PHE A 134 1.26 -1.45 6.23
N GLY A 135 2.07 -2.16 7.02
CA GLY A 135 2.55 -3.51 6.75
C GLY A 135 3.19 -3.62 5.36
N GLY A 136 2.93 -4.72 4.66
CA GLY A 136 3.46 -4.97 3.32
C GLY A 136 3.01 -3.99 2.23
N LEU A 137 2.16 -3.01 2.52
CA LEU A 137 1.78 -1.99 1.54
C LEU A 137 2.96 -1.09 1.15
N VAL A 138 3.91 -0.87 2.07
CA VAL A 138 5.14 -0.09 1.82
C VAL A 138 5.97 -0.64 0.67
N GLU A 139 5.83 -1.92 0.33
CA GLU A 139 6.55 -2.56 -0.77
C GLU A 139 5.93 -2.33 -2.15
N ARG A 140 4.66 -1.91 -2.17
CA ARG A 140 3.86 -1.82 -3.41
C ARG A 140 3.81 -0.39 -3.94
N VAL A 141 4.01 0.58 -3.06
CA VAL A 141 3.90 2.00 -3.37
C VAL A 141 5.08 2.50 -4.20
N ARG A 142 4.78 3.39 -5.14
CA ARG A 142 5.76 4.13 -5.93
C ARG A 142 5.52 5.63 -5.80
N ILE A 143 6.60 6.38 -5.69
CA ILE A 143 6.59 7.83 -5.56
C ILE A 143 7.04 8.47 -6.88
N HIS A 144 6.28 9.47 -7.30
CA HIS A 144 6.52 10.29 -8.47
C HIS A 144 6.79 11.73 -8.01
N TRP A 145 8.06 12.06 -7.83
CA TRP A 145 8.52 13.39 -7.43
C TRP A 145 8.46 14.39 -8.57
N ASP A 146 8.34 15.68 -8.25
CA ASP A 146 8.34 16.80 -9.21
C ASP A 146 7.21 16.66 -10.26
N VAL A 147 6.02 16.22 -9.82
CA VAL A 147 4.84 16.07 -10.67
C VAL A 147 3.69 16.89 -10.13
N SER A 148 3.32 17.95 -10.85
CA SER A 148 2.16 18.77 -10.52
C SER A 148 0.88 17.91 -10.46
N PRO A 149 0.17 17.93 -9.31
CA PRO A 149 -1.12 17.29 -9.15
C PRO A 149 -2.17 17.81 -10.15
N LEU A 150 -3.32 17.14 -10.22
CA LEU A 150 -4.44 17.63 -11.01
C LEU A 150 -5.23 18.64 -10.21
N ASP A 151 -5.37 19.86 -10.73
CA ASP A 151 -6.26 20.88 -10.16
C ASP A 151 -7.74 20.59 -10.41
N LYS A 152 -8.05 19.63 -11.29
CA LYS A 152 -9.41 19.24 -11.66
C LYS A 152 -9.51 17.75 -11.93
N TRP A 153 -10.54 17.13 -11.41
CA TRP A 153 -10.98 15.81 -11.86
C TRP A 153 -12.13 15.99 -12.85
N VAL A 154 -11.92 15.55 -14.08
CA VAL A 154 -12.89 15.73 -15.16
C VAL A 154 -13.48 14.39 -15.54
N ALA A 155 -14.81 14.29 -15.48
CA ALA A 155 -15.58 13.25 -16.14
C ALA A 155 -16.60 13.92 -17.08
N SER A 156 -16.31 13.90 -18.38
CA SER A 156 -17.13 14.61 -19.38
C SER A 156 -17.27 16.10 -19.00
N ASN A 157 -18.49 16.65 -18.97
CA ASN A 157 -18.76 18.04 -18.59
C ASN A 157 -18.83 18.30 -17.06
N ILE A 158 -18.68 17.27 -16.22
CA ILE A 158 -18.52 17.44 -14.76
C ILE A 158 -17.03 17.55 -14.48
N GLY A 159 -16.55 18.80 -14.39
CA GLY A 159 -15.29 19.12 -13.76
C GLY A 159 -15.53 19.32 -12.27
N ILE A 160 -14.93 18.47 -11.43
CA ILE A 160 -14.74 18.83 -10.03
C ILE A 160 -13.53 19.72 -10.00
N ASP A 161 -13.76 20.95 -9.59
CA ASP A 161 -12.70 21.88 -9.31
C ASP A 161 -12.06 21.50 -7.98
N LEU A 162 -10.78 21.13 -8.01
CA LEU A 162 -9.94 21.00 -6.83
C LEU A 162 -9.13 22.29 -6.61
N SER A 163 -9.29 23.32 -7.46
CA SER A 163 -8.63 24.60 -7.23
C SER A 163 -9.13 25.23 -5.92
N GLY A 164 -8.17 25.68 -5.10
CA GLY A 164 -8.42 26.17 -3.75
C GLY A 164 -8.13 25.13 -2.64
N THR A 165 -7.81 23.88 -2.99
CA THR A 165 -7.10 22.97 -2.09
C THR A 165 -5.62 22.96 -2.48
N ASP A 166 -4.74 23.43 -1.59
CA ASP A 166 -3.30 23.31 -1.76
C ASP A 166 -2.90 21.82 -1.64
N THR A 167 -3.05 21.06 -2.72
CA THR A 167 -2.63 19.65 -2.76
C THR A 167 -1.18 19.59 -3.19
N VAL A 168 -0.27 19.34 -2.25
CA VAL A 168 1.15 19.07 -2.54
C VAL A 168 1.38 17.63 -3.01
N ALA A 169 0.39 16.75 -2.82
CA ALA A 169 0.42 15.37 -3.27
C ALA A 169 -0.98 14.85 -3.65
N GLN A 170 -1.02 13.79 -4.47
CA GLN A 170 -2.21 13.03 -4.80
C GLN A 170 -1.88 11.55 -4.99
N THR A 171 -2.71 10.67 -4.42
CA THR A 171 -2.60 9.22 -4.57
C THR A 171 -3.58 8.64 -5.59
N TYR A 172 -3.06 7.80 -6.48
CA TYR A 172 -3.82 6.99 -7.42
C TYR A 172 -3.42 5.51 -7.33
N GLY A 173 -4.19 4.72 -6.57
CA GLY A 173 -3.91 3.30 -6.41
C GLY A 173 -2.67 3.06 -5.56
N TYR A 174 -1.57 2.61 -6.18
CA TYR A 174 -0.27 2.44 -5.51
C TYR A 174 0.75 3.52 -5.89
N ASP A 175 0.36 4.49 -6.71
CA ASP A 175 1.24 5.55 -7.20
C ASP A 175 0.88 6.87 -6.49
N ILE A 176 1.88 7.46 -5.81
CA ILE A 176 1.77 8.73 -5.09
C ILE A 176 2.55 9.78 -5.87
N TYR A 177 1.89 10.87 -6.24
CA TYR A 177 2.48 11.98 -7.02
C TYR A 177 2.67 13.19 -6.12
N ILE A 178 3.87 13.76 -6.12
CA ILE A 178 4.29 14.83 -5.21
C ILE A 178 4.83 16.00 -6.04
N ASP A 179 4.42 17.22 -5.70
CA ASP A 179 4.67 18.43 -6.48
C ASP A 179 6.10 19.00 -6.31
N PHE A 180 6.82 18.59 -5.27
CA PHE A 180 8.19 19.01 -4.98
C PHE A 180 9.22 17.92 -5.29
N LYS A 181 10.49 18.30 -5.36
CA LYS A 181 11.59 17.39 -5.67
C LYS A 181 11.99 16.55 -4.45
N GLU A 182 12.49 15.35 -4.73
CA GLU A 182 13.07 14.48 -3.71
C GLU A 182 14.18 15.22 -2.93
N GLY A 183 14.02 15.31 -1.60
CA GLY A 183 14.95 16.01 -0.72
C GLY A 183 14.77 17.53 -0.62
N GLU A 184 13.73 18.10 -1.26
CA GLU A 184 13.43 19.53 -1.17
C GLU A 184 12.84 19.94 0.19
N ARG A 185 12.13 19.02 0.85
CA ARG A 185 11.50 19.23 2.16
C ARG A 185 12.16 18.39 3.27
N PRO A 186 12.04 18.81 4.55
CA PRO A 186 12.46 18.03 5.70
C PRO A 186 11.88 16.61 5.67
N ARG A 187 12.66 15.62 6.13
CA ARG A 187 12.27 14.21 6.05
C ARG A 187 11.01 13.94 6.86
N GLU A 188 10.86 14.59 8.01
CA GLU A 188 9.74 14.45 8.92
C GLU A 188 8.43 14.91 8.25
N GLU A 189 8.44 16.08 7.61
CA GLU A 189 7.30 16.57 6.81
C GLU A 189 6.94 15.62 5.67
N VAL A 190 7.96 15.07 4.99
CA VAL A 190 7.75 14.09 3.91
C VAL A 190 7.15 12.79 4.45
N ILE A 191 7.59 12.30 5.60
CA ILE A 191 7.05 11.08 6.21
C ILE A 191 5.58 11.26 6.60
N SER A 192 5.23 12.39 7.20
CA SER A 192 3.85 12.71 7.58
C SER A 192 2.94 12.79 6.35
N LEU A 193 3.38 13.51 5.31
CA LEU A 193 2.68 13.56 4.02
C LEU A 193 2.54 12.17 3.39
N LEU A 194 3.61 11.36 3.39
CA LEU A 194 3.54 10.00 2.86
C LEU A 194 2.59 9.12 3.66
N ALA A 195 2.48 9.30 4.97
CA ALA A 195 1.54 8.56 5.81
C ALA A 195 0.08 8.91 5.43
N HIS A 196 -0.21 10.19 5.18
CA HIS A 196 -1.49 10.63 4.63
C HIS A 196 -1.81 9.91 3.31
N GLU A 197 -0.91 10.00 2.34
CA GLU A 197 -1.09 9.44 1.00
C GLU A 197 -1.14 7.90 1.00
N MET A 198 -0.37 7.25 1.89
CA MET A 198 -0.44 5.81 2.11
C MET A 198 -1.79 5.37 2.70
N MET A 199 -2.47 6.22 3.46
CA MET A 199 -3.82 5.92 3.93
C MET A 199 -4.82 5.85 2.76
N HIS A 200 -4.68 6.71 1.75
CA HIS A 200 -5.47 6.57 0.50
C HIS A 200 -5.14 5.29 -0.26
N THR A 201 -3.86 4.87 -0.27
CA THR A 201 -3.46 3.57 -0.82
C THR A 201 -4.13 2.41 -0.05
N ALA A 202 -4.19 2.49 1.29
CA ALA A 202 -4.84 1.48 2.11
C ALA A 202 -6.37 1.46 1.90
N GLN A 203 -6.99 2.62 1.77
CA GLN A 203 -8.40 2.75 1.37
C GLN A 203 -8.65 2.15 -0.01
N PHE A 204 -7.75 2.37 -0.98
CA PHE A 204 -7.83 1.74 -2.29
C PHE A 204 -7.80 0.21 -2.21
N VAL A 205 -6.92 -0.36 -1.38
CA VAL A 205 -6.89 -1.81 -1.11
C VAL A 205 -8.21 -2.28 -0.48
N LYS A 206 -8.75 -1.53 0.50
CA LYS A 206 -10.04 -1.80 1.15
C LYS A 206 -11.22 -1.79 0.16
N TYR A 207 -11.12 -1.03 -0.92
CA TYR A 207 -12.09 -1.00 -2.02
C TYR A 207 -11.68 -1.92 -3.18
N ASP A 208 -11.20 -3.12 -2.84
CA ASP A 208 -10.83 -4.21 -3.76
C ASP A 208 -9.71 -3.87 -4.76
N SER A 209 -8.85 -2.91 -4.44
CA SER A 209 -7.82 -2.41 -5.37
C SER A 209 -8.38 -1.98 -6.73
N SER A 210 -9.57 -1.37 -6.72
CA SER A 210 -10.27 -0.93 -7.93
C SER A 210 -10.38 0.59 -7.98
N PHE A 211 -9.79 1.21 -9.01
CA PHE A 211 -9.86 2.66 -9.23
C PHE A 211 -11.32 3.12 -9.30
N SER A 212 -12.18 2.32 -9.92
CA SER A 212 -13.61 2.61 -9.99
C SER A 212 -14.26 2.57 -8.61
N ASN A 213 -14.02 1.52 -7.81
CA ASN A 213 -14.64 1.42 -6.49
C ASN A 213 -14.14 2.50 -5.53
N PHE A 214 -12.83 2.76 -5.51
CA PHE A 214 -12.27 3.85 -4.72
C PHE A 214 -12.88 5.18 -5.13
N GLY A 215 -12.86 5.52 -6.43
CA GLY A 215 -13.44 6.75 -6.96
C GLY A 215 -14.92 6.90 -6.59
N TYR A 216 -15.70 5.82 -6.64
CA TYR A 216 -17.10 5.81 -6.20
C TYR A 216 -17.26 6.23 -4.74
N HIS A 217 -16.52 5.58 -3.85
CA HIS A 217 -16.65 5.83 -2.42
C HIS A 217 -16.12 7.20 -2.04
N TYR A 218 -14.98 7.60 -2.61
CA TYR A 218 -14.39 8.91 -2.37
C TYR A 218 -15.34 10.05 -2.74
N PHE A 219 -15.89 10.03 -3.96
CA PHE A 219 -16.75 11.11 -4.45
C PHE A 219 -18.10 11.14 -3.74
N LYS A 220 -18.61 9.96 -3.36
CA LYS A 220 -19.83 9.86 -2.55
C LYS A 220 -19.64 10.53 -1.19
N GLU A 221 -18.54 10.25 -0.49
CA GLU A 221 -18.23 10.87 0.80
C GLU A 221 -17.92 12.36 0.66
N PHE A 222 -17.27 12.78 -0.43
CA PHE A 222 -17.07 14.19 -0.74
C PHE A 222 -18.42 14.93 -0.92
N LYS A 223 -19.40 14.32 -1.61
CA LYS A 223 -20.74 14.91 -1.74
C LYS A 223 -21.48 14.98 -0.40
N LYS A 224 -21.41 13.92 0.42
CA LYS A 224 -21.96 13.93 1.80
C LYS A 224 -21.36 15.03 2.66
N ALA A 225 -20.10 15.34 2.42
CA ALA A 225 -19.39 16.43 3.08
C ALA A 225 -19.76 17.83 2.53
N ASN A 226 -20.81 17.96 1.71
CA ASN A 226 -21.17 19.19 1.00
C ASN A 226 -20.00 19.72 0.15
N GLN A 227 -19.23 18.82 -0.46
CA GLN A 227 -18.09 19.14 -1.32
C GLN A 227 -16.99 19.92 -0.60
N LYS A 228 -16.83 19.65 0.71
CA LYS A 228 -15.74 20.18 1.52
C LYS A 228 -14.73 19.07 1.79
N TYR A 229 -13.50 19.28 1.32
CA TYR A 229 -12.43 18.29 1.37
C TYR A 229 -12.11 17.88 2.81
N GLU A 230 -11.95 18.87 3.69
CA GLU A 230 -11.67 18.70 5.12
C GLU A 230 -12.80 17.96 5.87
N ASN A 231 -13.98 17.85 5.25
CA ASN A 231 -15.11 17.13 5.80
C ASN A 231 -15.35 15.74 5.17
N ASN A 232 -14.63 15.40 4.09
CA ASN A 232 -14.67 14.08 3.49
C ASN A 232 -14.16 13.05 4.50
N LYS A 233 -14.92 11.98 4.71
CA LYS A 233 -14.57 10.94 5.67
C LYS A 233 -13.22 10.27 5.36
N LEU A 234 -12.91 10.06 4.08
CA LEU A 234 -11.65 9.42 3.67
C LEU A 234 -10.45 10.32 3.95
N GLU A 235 -10.61 11.63 3.77
CA GLU A 235 -9.61 12.65 4.10
C GLU A 235 -9.40 12.77 5.60
N LYS A 236 -10.48 12.75 6.39
CA LYS A 236 -10.37 12.77 7.86
C LYS A 236 -9.55 11.58 8.38
N GLU A 237 -9.77 10.39 7.82
CA GLU A 237 -8.98 9.21 8.16
C GLU A 237 -7.51 9.37 7.75
N ALA A 238 -7.22 9.99 6.60
CA ALA A 238 -5.85 10.29 6.17
C ALA A 238 -5.16 11.32 7.07
N PHE A 239 -5.83 12.43 7.40
CA PHE A 239 -5.34 13.45 8.35
C PHE A 239 -5.17 12.93 9.77
N GLU A 240 -5.99 11.97 10.21
CA GLU A 240 -5.79 11.29 11.49
C GLU A 240 -4.45 10.56 11.51
N VAL A 241 -4.10 9.87 10.42
CA VAL A 241 -2.82 9.16 10.30
C VAL A 241 -1.66 10.13 10.10
N GLU A 242 -1.83 11.22 9.34
CA GLU A 242 -0.83 12.29 9.22
C GLU A 242 -0.45 12.84 10.60
N ARG A 243 -1.46 13.22 11.41
CA ARG A 243 -1.23 13.71 12.78
C ARG A 243 -0.55 12.67 13.68
N GLU A 244 -0.86 11.39 13.51
CA GLU A 244 -0.12 10.34 14.22
C GLU A 244 1.37 10.46 13.95
N PHE A 245 1.82 10.79 12.73
CA PHE A 245 3.24 10.96 12.38
C PHE A 245 3.80 12.37 12.63
N ASP A 246 2.96 13.40 12.79
CA ASP A 246 3.38 14.73 13.25
C ASP A 246 3.71 14.73 14.75
N ASP A 247 2.87 14.08 15.56
CA ASP A 247 3.00 14.01 17.02
C ASP A 247 3.97 12.91 17.47
N TYR A 248 4.29 11.96 16.58
CA TYR A 248 5.13 10.79 16.84
C TYR A 248 6.50 10.97 16.19
N ILE A 249 7.56 10.91 16.99
CA ILE A 249 8.90 10.76 16.47
C ILE A 249 9.24 9.26 16.46
N PRO A 250 9.31 8.61 15.28
CA PRO A 250 9.76 7.22 15.19
C PRO A 250 11.15 7.11 15.80
N VAL A 251 11.35 6.07 16.62
CA VAL A 251 12.67 5.71 17.11
C VAL A 251 13.06 4.31 16.66
N ALA A 252 14.34 4.07 16.41
CA ALA A 252 14.86 2.74 16.12
C ALA A 252 15.83 2.32 17.21
N LEU A 253 15.93 1.02 17.48
CA LEU A 253 16.93 0.48 18.38
C LEU A 253 18.32 0.69 17.79
N ASP A 254 19.18 1.42 18.49
CA ASP A 254 20.55 1.71 18.10
C ASP A 254 21.53 0.91 18.95
N ALA A 255 22.38 0.14 18.29
CA ALA A 255 23.36 -0.71 18.95
C ALA A 255 24.53 0.05 19.59
N ASN A 256 24.67 1.35 19.31
CA ASN A 256 25.73 2.24 19.78
C ASN A 256 27.13 1.63 19.64
N GLY A 257 27.49 1.27 18.40
CA GLY A 257 28.74 0.60 18.07
C GLY A 257 28.85 -0.81 18.67
N GLY A 258 27.76 -1.42 19.12
CA GLY A 258 27.72 -2.67 19.88
C GLY A 258 28.36 -2.56 21.26
N SER A 259 28.16 -1.45 21.97
CA SER A 259 28.49 -1.36 23.39
C SER A 259 27.68 -2.40 24.19
N THR A 260 28.23 -2.89 25.30
CA THR A 260 27.57 -3.94 26.09
C THR A 260 26.30 -3.43 26.80
N HIS A 261 26.29 -2.16 27.20
CA HIS A 261 25.25 -1.59 28.06
C HIS A 261 24.61 -0.30 27.51
N ASP A 262 25.05 0.19 26.35
CA ASP A 262 24.70 1.54 25.89
C ASP A 262 23.87 1.54 24.60
N PHE A 263 23.05 0.51 24.33
CA PHE A 263 22.06 0.61 23.26
C PHE A 263 20.90 1.49 23.71
N TYR A 264 20.29 2.23 22.78
CA TYR A 264 19.24 3.19 23.08
C TYR A 264 18.33 3.40 21.87
N PHE A 265 17.26 4.16 22.06
CA PHE A 265 16.37 4.55 20.97
C PHE A 265 16.89 5.79 20.23
N ASN A 266 17.19 5.65 18.95
CA ASN A 266 17.65 6.73 18.08
C ASN A 266 16.48 7.28 17.26
N LYS A 267 16.24 8.59 17.40
CA LYS A 267 15.21 9.35 16.66
C LYS A 267 15.58 9.68 15.22
N ASP A 268 16.87 9.66 14.90
CA ASP A 268 17.39 9.99 13.58
C ASP A 268 17.50 8.70 12.74
N ILE A 269 16.32 8.16 12.38
CA ILE A 269 16.21 6.91 11.61
C ILE A 269 16.59 7.18 10.15
N LYS A 270 17.88 7.01 9.88
CA LYS A 270 18.49 7.10 8.55
C LYS A 270 19.62 6.09 8.43
N GLN A 271 20.30 6.11 7.29
CA GLN A 271 21.42 5.22 7.00
C GLN A 271 22.49 5.26 8.10
N ASN A 272 22.48 4.24 8.95
CA ASN A 272 23.39 4.06 10.08
C ASN A 272 23.46 2.56 10.41
N ASP A 273 24.65 1.97 10.29
CA ASP A 273 24.85 0.54 10.54
C ASP A 273 24.51 0.11 11.98
N ASN A 274 24.50 1.06 12.93
CA ASN A 274 24.10 0.76 14.30
C ASN A 274 22.60 0.46 14.44
N LEU A 275 21.77 0.85 13.46
CA LEU A 275 20.34 0.55 13.43
C LEU A 275 20.03 -0.79 12.75
N LEU A 276 21.05 -1.48 12.24
CA LEU A 276 20.90 -2.70 11.47
C LEU A 276 21.26 -3.94 12.28
N TYR A 277 20.37 -4.92 12.22
CA TYR A 277 20.48 -6.19 12.91
C TYR A 277 20.34 -7.37 11.95
N GLU A 278 21.12 -8.42 12.18
CA GLU A 278 20.88 -9.74 11.64
C GLU A 278 19.91 -10.48 12.58
N VAL A 279 18.79 -10.96 12.03
CA VAL A 279 17.79 -11.77 12.76
C VAL A 279 17.91 -13.22 12.28
N ALA A 280 18.79 -13.98 12.92
CA ALA A 280 19.08 -15.35 12.51
C ALA A 280 18.14 -16.36 13.16
N LYS A 281 17.54 -17.26 12.36
CA LYS A 281 16.55 -18.25 12.83
C LYS A 281 17.22 -19.48 13.43
N HIS A 282 16.66 -19.96 14.54
CA HIS A 282 17.03 -21.18 15.27
C HIS A 282 15.75 -21.94 15.66
N GLY A 283 15.15 -22.65 14.69
CA GLY A 283 13.84 -23.27 14.87
C GLY A 283 12.71 -22.22 14.92
N ASP A 284 11.93 -22.22 16.00
CA ASP A 284 10.87 -21.23 16.28
C ASP A 284 11.38 -19.96 16.98
N LYS A 285 12.68 -19.90 17.27
CA LYS A 285 13.36 -18.78 17.93
C LYS A 285 14.32 -18.07 16.99
N VAL A 286 14.80 -16.91 17.40
CA VAL A 286 15.79 -16.10 16.69
C VAL A 286 16.89 -15.61 17.63
N THR A 287 18.06 -15.33 17.07
CA THR A 287 19.07 -14.46 17.68
C THR A 287 19.03 -13.11 16.99
N ILE A 288 19.16 -12.03 17.75
CA ILE A 288 19.22 -10.65 17.23
C ILE A 288 20.63 -10.12 17.44
N VAL A 289 21.34 -9.85 16.34
CA VAL A 289 22.79 -9.57 16.31
C VAL A 289 23.03 -8.24 15.60
N PRO A 290 23.64 -7.23 16.23
CA PRO A 290 23.96 -5.97 15.54
C PRO A 290 25.01 -6.18 14.45
N ILE A 291 24.81 -5.58 13.28
CA ILE A 291 25.74 -5.73 12.14
C ILE A 291 27.12 -5.15 12.46
N VAL A 292 27.17 -4.03 13.19
CA VAL A 292 28.44 -3.37 13.62
C VAL A 292 29.33 -4.24 14.50
N LYS A 293 28.78 -5.25 15.20
CA LYS A 293 29.53 -6.19 16.04
C LYS A 293 28.90 -7.59 16.05
N LYS A 294 29.10 -8.33 14.95
CA LYS A 294 28.58 -9.70 14.76
C LYS A 294 28.95 -10.74 15.83
N LYS A 295 29.89 -10.42 16.73
CA LYS A 295 30.28 -11.27 17.87
C LYS A 295 29.43 -11.05 19.13
N LYS A 296 28.47 -10.13 19.08
CA LYS A 296 27.54 -9.86 20.18
C LYS A 296 26.10 -10.16 19.79
N ALA A 297 25.27 -10.51 20.76
CA ALA A 297 23.83 -10.70 20.60
C ALA A 297 23.10 -10.13 21.81
N PHE A 298 21.83 -9.78 21.66
CA PHE A 298 21.00 -9.43 22.80
C PHE A 298 20.77 -10.66 23.69
N ASP A 299 21.11 -10.50 24.98
CA ASP A 299 21.12 -11.51 26.02
C ASP A 299 20.14 -11.11 27.13
N ALA A 300 19.31 -12.07 27.54
CA ALA A 300 18.25 -11.89 28.53
C ALA A 300 18.71 -11.93 30.00
N ASN A 301 20.00 -12.20 30.27
CA ASN A 301 20.57 -12.27 31.62
C ASN A 301 19.73 -13.12 32.62
N GLY A 302 19.38 -14.35 32.26
CA GLY A 302 18.51 -15.19 33.08
C GLY A 302 17.06 -14.67 33.20
N GLY A 303 16.64 -13.77 32.31
CA GLY A 303 15.33 -13.11 32.34
C GLY A 303 15.29 -11.80 33.14
N HIS A 304 16.43 -11.30 33.65
CA HIS A 304 16.47 -10.13 34.54
C HIS A 304 16.70 -8.80 33.80
N SER A 305 17.47 -8.79 32.71
CA SER A 305 17.80 -7.55 31.98
C SER A 305 18.15 -7.85 30.52
N ILE A 306 18.14 -6.82 29.66
CA ILE A 306 18.64 -6.92 28.28
C ILE A 306 20.05 -6.32 28.25
N TYR A 307 21.03 -7.03 27.69
CA TYR A 307 22.36 -6.48 27.41
C TYR A 307 22.98 -7.15 26.18
N MET A 308 24.09 -6.61 25.64
CA MET A 308 24.78 -7.25 24.52
C MET A 308 25.89 -8.20 24.99
N GLY A 309 25.55 -9.48 25.13
CA GLY A 309 26.46 -10.57 25.50
C GLY A 309 27.29 -11.11 24.34
N ASN A 310 28.30 -11.95 24.65
CA ASN A 310 29.12 -12.62 23.63
C ASN A 310 28.32 -13.73 22.93
N ASN A 311 28.26 -13.69 21.60
CA ASN A 311 27.49 -14.60 20.75
C ASN A 311 28.30 -15.83 20.30
N GLN A 312 29.13 -16.41 21.17
CA GLN A 312 30.03 -17.50 20.72
C GLN A 312 29.29 -18.81 20.44
N LEU A 313 28.16 -19.08 21.11
CA LEU A 313 27.24 -20.19 20.81
C LEU A 313 25.80 -19.81 21.20
N PRO A 314 24.78 -20.28 20.45
CA PRO A 314 23.38 -20.20 20.86
C PRO A 314 23.21 -20.82 22.25
N ASN A 315 22.81 -20.00 23.21
CA ASN A 315 22.35 -20.42 24.52
C ASN A 315 20.97 -19.79 24.76
N ASP A 316 20.20 -20.32 25.70
CA ASP A 316 18.82 -19.87 25.89
C ASP A 316 18.69 -18.38 26.22
N ASN A 317 19.74 -17.71 26.75
CA ASN A 317 19.68 -16.27 27.04
C ASN A 317 19.63 -15.41 25.78
N ILE A 318 20.18 -15.88 24.66
CA ILE A 318 20.24 -15.09 23.41
C ILE A 318 19.16 -15.50 22.40
N LEU A 319 18.29 -16.43 22.79
CA LEU A 319 17.19 -16.90 21.96
C LEU A 319 15.89 -16.16 22.31
N TRP A 320 15.23 -15.64 21.28
CA TRP A 320 14.00 -14.87 21.38
C TRP A 320 12.91 -15.52 20.53
N LYS A 321 11.70 -15.66 21.05
CA LYS A 321 10.52 -16.03 20.25
C LYS A 321 9.88 -14.75 19.73
N LEU A 322 9.62 -14.68 18.42
CA LEU A 322 8.85 -13.60 17.81
C LEU A 322 7.38 -14.03 17.73
N GLU A 323 6.52 -13.41 18.53
CA GLU A 323 5.08 -13.71 18.54
C GLU A 323 4.29 -12.63 17.77
N PRO A 324 3.58 -12.96 16.67
CA PRO A 324 2.96 -11.96 15.80
C PRO A 324 1.64 -11.38 16.35
N HIS A 325 1.45 -10.08 16.14
CA HIS A 325 0.27 -9.28 16.51
C HIS A 325 -0.07 -8.26 15.39
N GLY A 326 -0.67 -8.75 14.31
CA GLY A 326 -0.92 -7.92 13.12
C GLY A 326 0.39 -7.61 12.39
N ASN A 327 0.71 -6.33 12.21
CA ASN A 327 1.99 -5.89 11.62
C ASN A 327 3.16 -5.86 12.61
N TYR A 328 2.89 -6.09 13.90
CA TYR A 328 3.89 -6.04 14.97
C TYR A 328 4.18 -7.44 15.52
N VAL A 329 5.24 -7.54 16.33
CA VAL A 329 5.62 -8.74 17.07
C VAL A 329 5.95 -8.41 18.52
N SER A 330 5.75 -9.37 19.42
CA SER A 330 6.37 -9.38 20.74
C SER A 330 7.70 -10.13 20.67
N ILE A 331 8.77 -9.57 21.24
CA ILE A 331 10.09 -10.20 21.32
C ILE A 331 10.22 -10.85 22.71
N ILE A 332 9.93 -12.15 22.80
CA ILE A 332 9.77 -12.89 24.06
C ILE A 332 11.05 -13.68 24.38
N SER A 333 11.57 -13.55 25.59
CA SER A 333 12.73 -14.31 26.06
C SER A 333 12.44 -15.82 26.06
N ALA A 334 13.38 -16.64 25.59
CA ALA A 334 13.31 -18.09 25.74
C ALA A 334 13.48 -18.54 27.20
N ILE A 335 14.09 -17.71 28.05
CA ILE A 335 14.22 -17.94 29.49
C ILE A 335 13.08 -17.27 30.26
N LYS A 336 12.56 -17.99 31.24
CA LYS A 336 11.62 -17.47 32.23
C LYS A 336 12.38 -16.89 33.43
N ARG A 337 12.03 -15.67 33.83
CA ARG A 337 12.49 -15.09 35.09
C ARG A 337 11.99 -15.95 36.24
N ASP A 338 12.89 -16.30 37.15
CA ASP A 338 12.63 -17.17 38.31
C ASP A 338 12.05 -18.55 37.95
N GLY A 339 12.24 -19.00 36.70
CA GLY A 339 11.72 -20.26 36.16
C GLY A 339 10.22 -20.27 35.84
N THR A 340 9.48 -19.21 36.15
CA THR A 340 8.01 -19.19 36.04
C THR A 340 7.49 -18.05 35.15
N THR A 341 8.07 -16.87 35.24
CA THR A 341 7.58 -15.65 34.61
C THR A 341 8.12 -15.49 33.20
N THR A 342 7.25 -15.50 32.20
CA THR A 342 7.60 -15.15 30.82
C THR A 342 7.87 -13.66 30.73
N VAL A 343 8.99 -13.27 30.15
CA VAL A 343 9.39 -11.87 29.97
C VAL A 343 9.60 -11.53 28.51
N ALA A 344 9.33 -10.29 28.14
CA ALA A 344 9.49 -9.76 26.78
C ALA A 344 10.18 -8.40 26.80
N TRP A 345 10.65 -7.96 25.63
CA TRP A 345 11.19 -6.62 25.45
C TRP A 345 10.09 -5.58 25.63
N ASP A 346 10.32 -4.66 26.55
CA ASP A 346 9.49 -3.49 26.80
C ASP A 346 10.24 -2.24 26.32
N ALA A 347 9.58 -1.47 25.46
CA ALA A 347 10.14 -0.29 24.83
C ALA A 347 10.17 0.96 25.74
N ASN A 348 9.76 0.88 27.00
CA ASN A 348 9.82 2.00 27.96
C ASN A 348 9.14 3.29 27.45
N GLY A 349 8.06 3.16 26.69
CA GLY A 349 7.39 4.29 26.04
C GLY A 349 8.21 4.96 24.95
N GLY A 350 9.13 4.22 24.30
CA GLY A 350 10.07 4.77 23.31
C GLY A 350 11.16 5.66 23.92
N ARG A 351 11.38 5.58 25.24
CA ARG A 351 12.39 6.36 25.97
C ARG A 351 13.58 5.52 26.35
N GLU A 352 14.76 6.14 26.36
CA GLU A 352 16.02 5.52 26.80
C GLU A 352 16.33 4.21 26.05
N ALA A 353 16.38 3.09 26.76
CA ALA A 353 16.69 1.77 26.26
C ALA A 353 15.60 0.76 26.66
N PRO A 354 15.37 -0.29 25.87
CA PRO A 354 14.42 -1.32 26.26
C PRO A 354 14.91 -2.16 27.44
N TYR A 355 13.96 -2.72 28.18
CA TYR A 355 14.21 -3.62 29.30
C TYR A 355 13.31 -4.86 29.26
N LEU A 356 13.54 -5.83 30.14
CA LEU A 356 12.68 -7.01 30.25
C LEU A 356 11.54 -6.76 31.22
N ASN A 357 10.30 -6.87 30.74
CA ASN A 357 9.09 -6.79 31.54
C ASN A 357 8.29 -8.11 31.48
N GLU A 358 7.35 -8.30 32.40
CA GLU A 358 6.41 -9.43 32.34
C GLU A 358 5.61 -9.37 31.03
N TYR A 359 5.55 -10.49 30.33
CA TYR A 359 4.80 -10.58 29.08
C TYR A 359 3.29 -10.65 29.36
N LYS A 360 2.61 -9.52 29.22
CA LYS A 360 1.17 -9.39 29.43
C LYS A 360 0.55 -8.41 28.45
N LEU A 361 -0.39 -8.90 27.63
CA LEU A 361 -1.15 -8.09 26.68
C LEU A 361 -2.53 -7.70 27.25
N PRO A 362 -3.13 -6.57 26.81
CA PRO A 362 -2.58 -5.61 25.85
C PRO A 362 -1.56 -4.65 26.49
N ASN A 363 -0.40 -4.47 25.87
CA ASN A 363 0.59 -3.46 26.23
C ASN A 363 1.39 -3.08 24.97
N ASP A 364 1.20 -1.86 24.46
CA ASP A 364 1.85 -1.40 23.23
C ASP A 364 3.36 -1.26 23.37
N ASN A 365 3.90 -1.14 24.59
CA ASN A 365 5.34 -1.15 24.83
C ASN A 365 5.98 -2.52 24.52
N LEU A 366 5.19 -3.59 24.46
CA LEU A 366 5.68 -4.93 24.12
C LEU A 366 5.61 -5.22 22.63
N LEU A 367 5.13 -4.28 21.81
CA LEU A 367 4.95 -4.45 20.38
C LEU A 367 6.07 -3.76 19.60
N TRP A 368 6.64 -4.51 18.67
CA TRP A 368 7.81 -4.14 17.89
C TRP A 368 7.54 -4.38 16.41
N ASP A 369 7.95 -3.46 15.57
CA ASP A 369 8.11 -3.68 14.15
C ASP A 369 9.54 -4.13 13.84
N ILE A 370 9.67 -5.19 13.05
CA ILE A 370 10.95 -5.71 12.57
C ILE A 370 10.90 -5.69 11.06
N TYR A 371 11.35 -4.60 10.47
CA TYR A 371 11.37 -4.41 9.03
C TYR A 371 12.70 -4.88 8.45
N SER A 372 12.66 -5.80 7.47
CA SER A 372 13.86 -6.44 6.91
C SER A 372 13.92 -6.39 5.39
N ASN A 373 15.12 -6.19 4.85
CA ASN A 373 15.44 -6.33 3.42
C ASN A 373 16.00 -7.71 3.04
N GLY A 374 15.95 -8.69 3.95
CA GLY A 374 16.49 -10.03 3.77
C GLY A 374 17.95 -10.21 4.21
N GLU A 375 18.75 -9.13 4.24
CA GLU A 375 20.13 -9.15 4.74
C GLU A 375 20.25 -8.58 6.16
N SER A 376 19.41 -7.59 6.45
CA SER A 376 19.41 -6.81 7.67
C SER A 376 17.99 -6.44 8.06
N ALA A 377 17.80 -6.06 9.32
CA ALA A 377 16.54 -5.58 9.86
C ALA A 377 16.73 -4.33 10.71
N VAL A 378 15.74 -3.45 10.71
CA VAL A 378 15.58 -2.35 11.66
C VAL A 378 14.50 -2.75 12.66
N ILE A 379 14.73 -2.48 13.94
CA ILE A 379 13.81 -2.81 15.02
C ILE A 379 13.24 -1.49 15.58
N ILE A 380 11.94 -1.28 15.40
CA ILE A 380 11.22 -0.04 15.73
C ILE A 380 10.11 -0.40 16.74
N PRO A 381 10.10 0.14 17.96
CA PRO A 381 8.96 -0.06 18.86
C PRO A 381 7.68 0.56 18.28
N LYS A 382 6.52 -0.05 18.56
CA LYS A 382 5.22 0.54 18.20
C LYS A 382 5.02 1.90 18.87
N VAL A 383 5.47 2.02 20.12
CA VAL A 383 5.49 3.29 20.85
C VAL A 383 6.67 4.14 20.39
N GLY A 384 6.42 5.42 20.09
CA GLY A 384 7.44 6.37 19.66
C GLY A 384 7.91 7.22 20.83
N HIS A 385 8.84 8.13 20.56
CA HIS A 385 9.24 9.10 21.56
C HIS A 385 8.18 10.20 21.66
N ASN A 386 7.46 10.26 22.79
CA ASN A 386 6.68 11.44 23.15
C ASN A 386 7.63 12.41 23.91
N PRO A 387 7.86 13.64 23.41
CA PRO A 387 8.75 14.62 24.05
C PRO A 387 8.24 15.19 25.38
N GLU A 388 7.05 14.82 25.86
CA GLU A 388 6.47 15.26 27.15
C GLU A 388 7.16 14.71 28.41
#